data_AF-A0A8J4CCZ4-F1
#
_entry.id   AF-A0A8J4CCZ4-F1
#
_cell.length_a   1.000
_cell.length_b   1.000
_cell.length_c   1.000
_cell.angle_alpha   90.00
_cell.angle_beta   90.00
_cell.angle_gamma   90.00
#
_symmetry.space_group_name_H-M   'P 1'
#
loop_
_entity.id
_entity.type
_entity.pdbx_description
1 polymer ?
#
loop_
_entity_poly.entity_id
_entity_poly.type
_entity_poly.pdbx_seq_one_letter_code
_entity_poly.pdbx_strand_id
1 'polypeptide(L)'
;MRSCSRSSQAAATRVMETGPRVSMACTRPYSRSWPSRSRRPGSGATRVANADGDDDLSGGGGSSSSAPTFPGFGTSLSDTATVNAFYSHWLNFTTCRNFAWADLYNPAAAPNRQVRRRMEEENAKARRAARKEWIDTVRELVGFVRKRDKRVARAQAEEAARRAAREAEDQERRRAEREARLAKAAEYEDADWIRSSEAPGDGEYSGDEQEEEEMEVHECVVCDKVFRSEKQLRNHERSKKHTEALAALRAMMEEEEAALGGLGGGDGDDGDAIMYGSGATARV
;
A
#
# COMPACT_ATOMS: atom_id res chain seq x y z
N MET A 1 14.76 -11.98 69.31
CA MET A 1 13.58 -12.84 69.62
C MET A 1 13.11 -13.40 68.29
N ARG A 2 13.40 -14.67 67.94
CA ARG A 2 12.51 -15.83 68.17
C ARG A 2 11.07 -15.44 67.80
N SER A 3 10.40 -15.98 66.78
CA SER A 3 10.32 -17.38 66.36
C SER A 3 9.30 -17.51 65.20
N CYS A 4 9.45 -18.56 64.37
CA CYS A 4 8.41 -19.51 63.92
C CYS A 4 7.04 -18.97 63.40
N SER A 5 6.37 -19.53 62.39
CA SER A 5 6.48 -20.82 61.70
C SER A 5 5.32 -20.97 60.70
N ARG A 6 5.59 -21.74 59.64
CA ARG A 6 4.70 -22.74 59.00
C ARG A 6 3.42 -22.21 58.30
N SER A 7 3.37 -22.30 56.98
CA SER A 7 2.97 -23.49 56.18
C SER A 7 1.48 -23.49 55.87
N SER A 8 1.14 -23.44 54.58
CA SER A 8 0.15 -24.39 54.07
C SER A 8 0.36 -24.62 52.57
N GLN A 9 0.67 -25.87 52.27
CA GLN A 9 0.74 -26.43 50.93
C GLN A 9 -0.68 -26.73 50.46
N ALA A 10 -0.98 -26.52 49.18
CA ALA A 10 -2.10 -27.16 48.52
C ALA A 10 -1.57 -27.83 47.25
N ALA A 11 -1.20 -29.10 47.39
CA ALA A 11 -0.97 -30.03 46.29
C ALA A 11 -2.32 -30.65 45.90
N ALA A 12 -2.79 -30.38 44.68
CA ALA A 12 -3.94 -31.04 44.09
C ALA A 12 -3.46 -32.09 43.06
N THR A 13 -3.36 -33.31 43.56
CA THR A 13 -3.69 -34.60 42.92
C THR A 13 -3.75 -34.71 41.38
N ARG A 14 -2.84 -35.55 40.86
CA ARG A 14 -2.98 -36.33 39.61
C ARG A 14 -4.34 -37.03 39.54
N VAL A 15 -5.00 -36.93 38.40
CA VAL A 15 -5.92 -37.97 37.90
C VAL A 15 -5.38 -38.43 36.55
N MET A 16 -4.87 -39.66 36.53
CA MET A 16 -4.64 -40.41 35.31
C MET A 16 -6.00 -40.94 34.85
N GLU A 17 -6.41 -40.62 33.64
CA GLU A 17 -7.51 -41.32 33.00
C GLU A 17 -7.08 -41.77 31.61
N THR A 18 -6.87 -43.07 31.54
CA THR A 18 -6.58 -43.87 30.36
C THR A 18 -7.89 -44.17 29.64
N GLY A 19 -8.02 -43.75 28.37
CA GLY A 19 -9.15 -44.07 27.49
C GLY A 19 -8.70 -44.13 26.02
N PRO A 20 -9.42 -44.85 25.13
CA PRO A 20 -8.83 -45.92 24.34
C PRO A 20 -8.18 -45.49 23.02
N ARG A 21 -7.04 -46.15 22.73
CA ARG A 21 -6.38 -46.19 21.42
C ARG A 21 -7.25 -46.97 20.44
N VAL A 22 -7.88 -46.28 19.48
CA VAL A 22 -8.49 -46.93 18.33
C VAL A 22 -7.40 -47.19 17.29
N SER A 23 -6.91 -48.44 17.31
CA SER A 23 -6.13 -49.04 16.24
C SER A 23 -7.07 -49.34 15.06
N MET A 24 -6.90 -48.64 13.94
CA MET A 24 -7.39 -49.10 12.63
C MET A 24 -6.21 -49.19 11.68
N ALA A 25 -5.49 -50.31 11.79
CA ALA A 25 -4.70 -50.84 10.71
C ALA A 25 -5.65 -51.34 9.62
N CYS A 26 -5.84 -50.54 8.57
CA CYS A 26 -6.40 -51.00 7.30
C CYS A 26 -5.29 -50.99 6.25
N THR A 27 -4.44 -52.01 6.31
CA THR A 27 -3.60 -52.43 5.18
C THR A 27 -4.52 -52.94 4.06
N ARG A 28 -4.71 -52.15 3.01
CA ARG A 28 -5.19 -52.65 1.71
C ARG A 28 -4.03 -52.62 0.72
N PRO A 29 -3.56 -53.77 0.22
CA PRO A 29 -2.54 -53.81 -0.83
C PRO A 29 -3.16 -53.34 -2.16
N TYR A 30 -2.68 -52.22 -2.67
CA TYR A 30 -2.97 -51.79 -4.04
C TYR A 30 -2.08 -52.58 -5.01
N SER A 31 -2.49 -53.79 -5.35
CA SER A 31 -1.98 -54.50 -6.52
C SER A 31 -2.78 -54.08 -7.75
N ARG A 32 -2.28 -53.09 -8.49
CA ARG A 32 -2.72 -52.89 -9.89
C ARG A 32 -1.52 -53.09 -10.79
N SER A 33 -1.49 -54.29 -11.37
CA SER A 33 -0.76 -54.63 -12.58
C SER A 33 -1.01 -53.57 -13.67
N TRP A 34 0.06 -53.00 -14.19
CA TRP A 34 0.03 -52.14 -15.36
C TRP A 34 -0.22 -53.00 -16.60
N PRO A 35 -1.24 -52.73 -17.43
CA PRO A 35 -1.35 -53.39 -18.73
C PRO A 35 -0.25 -52.84 -19.65
N SER A 36 0.51 -53.75 -20.26
CA SER A 36 1.49 -53.41 -21.29
C SER A 36 0.78 -52.76 -22.48
N ARG A 37 1.05 -51.47 -22.70
CA ARG A 37 0.53 -50.77 -23.88
C ARG A 37 1.46 -51.05 -25.05
N SER A 38 1.06 -52.00 -25.89
CA SER A 38 1.64 -52.25 -27.20
C SER A 38 1.64 -50.97 -28.04
N ARG A 39 2.81 -50.63 -28.58
CA ARG A 39 3.01 -49.58 -29.58
C ARG A 39 2.14 -49.85 -30.81
N ARG A 40 1.48 -48.81 -31.33
CA ARG A 40 1.08 -48.72 -32.74
C ARG A 40 1.36 -47.30 -33.26
N PRO A 41 1.86 -47.14 -34.50
CA PRO A 41 2.37 -45.87 -35.01
C PRO A 41 1.33 -45.09 -35.84
N GLY A 42 1.46 -43.76 -35.80
CA GLY A 42 1.36 -42.83 -36.94
C GLY A 42 0.03 -42.64 -37.67
N SER A 43 -0.57 -41.45 -37.53
CA SER A 43 -1.12 -40.70 -38.67
C SER A 43 -1.14 -39.21 -38.35
N GLY A 44 -0.55 -38.40 -39.24
CA GLY A 44 -0.37 -36.96 -39.06
C GLY A 44 -1.68 -36.18 -39.02
N ALA A 45 -1.64 -35.07 -38.28
CA ALA A 45 -2.58 -33.98 -38.44
C ALA A 45 -1.88 -32.65 -38.11
N THR A 46 -2.09 -31.73 -39.02
CA THR A 46 -1.46 -30.42 -39.24
C THR A 46 -1.55 -29.52 -38.01
N ARG A 47 -0.41 -28.96 -37.59
CA ARG A 47 -0.32 -28.00 -36.50
C ARG A 47 -0.60 -26.60 -37.06
N VAL A 48 -1.80 -26.07 -36.83
CA VAL A 48 -2.09 -24.65 -37.03
C VAL A 48 -1.67 -23.95 -35.75
N ALA A 49 -0.52 -23.28 -35.80
CA ALA A 49 0.00 -22.46 -34.72
C ALA A 49 -0.77 -21.14 -34.70
N ASN A 50 -1.43 -20.88 -33.57
CA ASN A 50 -1.72 -19.54 -33.07
C ASN A 50 -1.67 -19.65 -31.54
N ALA A 51 -0.54 -19.24 -30.99
CA ALA A 51 -0.36 -18.98 -29.57
C ALA A 51 0.12 -17.54 -29.49
N ASP A 52 -0.79 -16.67 -29.07
CA ASP A 52 -0.48 -15.32 -28.63
C ASP A 52 0.63 -15.41 -27.57
N GLY A 53 1.70 -14.69 -27.86
CA GLY A 53 2.77 -14.44 -26.91
C GLY A 53 2.29 -13.45 -25.87
N ASP A 54 2.64 -13.72 -24.62
CA ASP A 54 3.00 -12.68 -23.67
C ASP A 54 4.35 -13.07 -23.09
N ASP A 55 5.29 -12.17 -23.36
CA ASP A 55 6.72 -12.19 -23.08
C ASP A 55 7.08 -12.13 -21.59
N ASP A 56 8.35 -12.46 -21.39
CA ASP A 56 9.25 -12.05 -20.30
C ASP A 56 9.44 -12.98 -19.10
N LEU A 57 10.27 -14.00 -19.31
CA LEU A 57 11.41 -14.26 -18.41
C LEU A 57 12.62 -14.64 -19.28
N SER A 58 13.32 -13.62 -19.77
CA SER A 58 14.69 -13.74 -20.24
C SER A 58 15.58 -14.23 -19.11
N GLY A 59 16.18 -15.41 -19.29
CA GLY A 59 17.01 -16.07 -18.27
C GLY A 59 17.77 -17.26 -18.83
N GLY A 60 18.70 -16.96 -19.75
CA GLY A 60 19.95 -17.68 -20.00
C GLY A 60 19.96 -19.21 -19.96
N GLY A 61 20.17 -19.81 -21.14
CA GLY A 61 20.48 -21.22 -21.29
C GLY A 61 21.65 -21.69 -20.41
N GLY A 62 21.46 -22.86 -19.80
CA GLY A 62 22.44 -23.52 -18.97
C GLY A 62 21.93 -24.89 -18.56
N SER A 63 21.80 -25.80 -19.53
CA SER A 63 21.65 -27.23 -19.27
C SER A 63 22.94 -27.75 -18.62
N SER A 64 23.07 -27.54 -17.31
CA SER A 64 23.93 -28.36 -16.46
C SER A 64 23.02 -29.28 -15.66
N SER A 65 23.13 -30.59 -15.89
CA SER A 65 22.50 -31.61 -15.05
C SER A 65 23.24 -31.72 -13.70
N SER A 66 23.49 -30.58 -13.06
CA SER A 66 23.96 -30.54 -11.67
C SER A 66 22.74 -30.38 -10.78
N ALA A 67 22.62 -31.22 -9.75
CA ALA A 67 21.57 -31.06 -8.76
C ALA A 67 21.66 -29.62 -8.21
N PRO A 68 20.52 -28.93 -7.98
CA PRO A 68 20.53 -27.59 -7.42
C PRO A 68 21.37 -27.62 -6.14
N THR A 69 22.47 -26.87 -6.16
CA THR A 69 23.39 -26.80 -5.02
C THR A 69 22.79 -25.83 -4.02
N PHE A 70 22.29 -26.38 -2.91
CA PHE A 70 21.64 -25.60 -1.86
C PHE A 70 22.68 -24.98 -0.93
N PRO A 71 22.52 -23.71 -0.51
CA PRO A 71 23.38 -23.14 0.51
C PRO A 71 23.18 -23.89 1.83
N GLY A 72 24.29 -24.25 2.47
CA GLY A 72 24.28 -24.85 3.81
C GLY A 72 23.91 -23.83 4.90
N PHE A 73 23.42 -24.31 6.04
CA PHE A 73 23.01 -23.48 7.18
C PHE A 73 24.18 -22.76 7.90
N GLY A 74 25.40 -23.24 7.69
CA GLY A 74 26.61 -22.71 8.33
C GLY A 74 26.77 -23.13 9.79
N THR A 75 27.65 -22.42 10.51
CA THR A 75 27.99 -22.64 11.92
C THR A 75 27.78 -21.38 12.75
N SER A 76 27.97 -21.43 14.07
CA SER A 76 27.80 -20.27 14.96
C SER A 76 28.71 -19.07 14.64
N LEU A 77 29.84 -19.32 13.97
CA LEU A 77 30.84 -18.31 13.57
C LEU A 77 30.70 -17.86 12.12
N SER A 78 29.70 -18.34 11.39
CA SER A 78 29.51 -17.99 9.98
C SER A 78 29.27 -16.50 9.80
N ASP A 79 29.89 -15.92 8.77
CA ASP A 79 29.73 -14.50 8.44
C ASP A 79 28.29 -14.14 8.08
N THR A 80 27.91 -12.89 8.36
CA THR A 80 26.58 -12.34 8.08
C THR A 80 26.20 -12.48 6.61
N ALA A 81 27.15 -12.36 5.67
CA ALA A 81 26.86 -12.55 4.24
C ALA A 81 26.44 -13.99 3.92
N THR A 82 27.11 -14.98 4.50
CA THR A 82 26.78 -16.41 4.29
C THR A 82 25.41 -16.77 4.87
N VAL A 83 25.09 -16.23 6.05
CA VAL A 83 23.78 -16.39 6.70
C VAL A 83 22.69 -15.73 5.85
N ASN A 84 22.95 -14.53 5.33
CA ASN A 84 22.02 -13.83 4.46
C ASN A 84 21.81 -14.57 3.13
N ALA A 85 22.86 -15.15 2.53
CA ALA A 85 22.74 -15.95 1.31
C ALA A 85 21.87 -17.19 1.53
N PHE A 86 22.05 -17.88 2.66
CA PHE A 86 21.20 -19.00 3.07
C PHE A 86 19.73 -18.57 3.17
N TYR A 87 19.42 -17.57 4.00
CA TYR A 87 18.03 -17.14 4.19
C TYR A 87 17.42 -16.56 2.91
N SER A 88 18.20 -15.88 2.07
CA SER A 88 17.72 -15.35 0.78
C SER A 88 17.31 -16.48 -0.17
N HIS A 89 18.11 -17.55 -0.26
CA HIS A 89 17.75 -18.72 -1.07
C HIS A 89 16.47 -19.39 -0.56
N TRP A 90 16.36 -19.60 0.75
CA TRP A 90 15.20 -20.30 1.34
C TRP A 90 13.93 -19.46 1.43
N LEU A 91 14.03 -18.13 1.54
CA LEU A 91 12.88 -17.22 1.42
C LEU A 91 12.38 -17.16 -0.04
N ASN A 92 13.29 -17.30 -1.01
CA ASN A 92 12.97 -17.38 -2.43
C ASN A 92 12.82 -18.82 -2.94
N PHE A 93 12.50 -19.76 -2.05
CA PHE A 93 12.39 -21.18 -2.39
C PHE A 93 11.34 -21.42 -3.47
N THR A 94 11.71 -22.21 -4.47
CA THR A 94 10.82 -22.73 -5.51
C THR A 94 10.83 -24.24 -5.50
N THR A 95 9.74 -24.86 -5.97
CA THR A 95 9.57 -26.32 -5.93
C THR A 95 9.35 -26.89 -7.33
N CYS A 96 9.97 -28.03 -7.62
CA CYS A 96 9.73 -28.80 -8.85
C CYS A 96 8.54 -29.77 -8.73
N ARG A 97 7.82 -29.77 -7.60
CA ARG A 97 6.63 -30.62 -7.39
C ARG A 97 5.52 -30.21 -8.37
N ASN A 98 4.83 -31.19 -8.97
CA ASN A 98 3.84 -30.93 -10.04
C ASN A 98 2.42 -30.58 -9.54
N PHE A 99 2.09 -30.87 -8.27
CA PHE A 99 0.78 -30.63 -7.64
C PHE A 99 -0.42 -31.25 -8.37
N ALA A 100 -0.23 -32.33 -9.14
CA ALA A 100 -1.30 -32.96 -9.90
C ALA A 100 -2.47 -33.52 -9.05
N TRP A 101 -2.25 -33.77 -7.75
CA TRP A 101 -3.29 -34.21 -6.81
C TRP A 101 -4.33 -33.11 -6.51
N ALA A 102 -4.02 -31.84 -6.80
CA ALA A 102 -4.92 -30.72 -6.59
C ALA A 102 -5.90 -30.52 -7.77
N ASP A 103 -5.78 -31.31 -8.84
CA ASP A 103 -6.69 -31.21 -10.00
C ASP A 103 -8.10 -31.65 -9.61
N LEU A 104 -9.08 -30.76 -9.80
CA LEU A 104 -10.48 -30.99 -9.45
C LEU A 104 -11.27 -31.66 -10.59
N TYR A 105 -10.86 -31.39 -11.84
CA TYR A 105 -11.55 -31.85 -13.03
C TYR A 105 -10.66 -32.76 -13.88
N ASN A 106 -11.26 -33.71 -14.60
CA ASN A 106 -10.55 -34.48 -15.61
C ASN A 106 -10.77 -33.85 -17.00
N PRO A 107 -9.77 -33.21 -17.62
CA PRO A 107 -9.93 -32.55 -18.92
C PRO A 107 -10.24 -33.53 -20.07
N ALA A 108 -9.97 -34.83 -19.91
CA ALA A 108 -10.32 -35.85 -20.89
C ALA A 108 -11.83 -36.16 -20.94
N ALA A 109 -12.57 -35.84 -19.87
CA ALA A 109 -14.01 -36.04 -19.78
C ALA A 109 -14.82 -34.84 -20.33
N ALA A 110 -14.14 -33.80 -20.83
CA ALA A 110 -14.78 -32.57 -21.30
C ALA A 110 -15.60 -32.79 -22.58
N PRO A 111 -16.89 -32.36 -22.63
CA PRO A 111 -17.74 -32.54 -23.81
C PRO A 111 -17.36 -31.69 -25.02
N ASN A 112 -16.75 -30.51 -24.81
CA ASN A 112 -16.35 -29.61 -25.89
C ASN A 112 -15.03 -28.90 -25.55
N ARG A 113 -14.41 -28.26 -26.56
CA ARG A 113 -13.13 -27.55 -26.40
C ARG A 113 -13.19 -26.42 -25.36
N GLN A 114 -14.31 -25.70 -25.29
CA GLN A 114 -14.47 -24.58 -24.37
C GLN A 114 -14.52 -25.05 -22.90
N VAL A 115 -15.27 -26.12 -22.63
CA VAL A 115 -15.38 -26.77 -21.33
C VAL A 115 -14.02 -27.36 -20.94
N ARG A 116 -13.29 -27.99 -21.87
CA ARG A 116 -11.93 -28.47 -21.60
C ARG A 116 -11.01 -27.34 -21.15
N ARG A 117 -11.03 -26.20 -21.86
CA ARG A 117 -10.22 -25.02 -21.50
C ARG A 117 -10.59 -24.49 -20.11
N ARG A 118 -11.89 -24.37 -19.80
CA ARG A 118 -12.34 -23.95 -18.46
C ARG A 118 -11.91 -24.95 -17.37
N MET A 119 -12.00 -26.24 -17.62
CA MET A 119 -11.54 -27.28 -16.68
C MET A 119 -10.02 -27.22 -16.46
N GLU A 120 -9.23 -27.04 -17.52
CA GLU A 120 -7.77 -26.88 -17.44
C GLU A 120 -7.37 -25.61 -16.69
N GLU A 121 -8.12 -24.52 -16.86
CA GLU A 121 -7.92 -23.25 -16.15
C GLU A 121 -8.20 -23.39 -14.65
N GLU A 122 -9.32 -24.02 -14.27
CA GLU A 122 -9.63 -24.29 -12.86
C GLU A 122 -8.62 -25.24 -12.22
N ASN A 123 -8.17 -26.27 -12.94
CA ASN A 123 -7.08 -27.13 -12.47
C ASN A 123 -5.77 -26.36 -12.33
N ALA A 124 -5.42 -25.50 -13.30
CA ALA A 124 -4.22 -24.67 -13.20
C ALA A 124 -4.29 -23.73 -11.99
N LYS A 125 -5.46 -23.15 -11.71
CA LYS A 125 -5.72 -22.35 -10.51
C LYS A 125 -5.57 -23.16 -9.23
N ALA A 126 -6.14 -24.36 -9.16
CA ALA A 126 -6.01 -25.25 -8.01
C ALA A 126 -4.54 -25.67 -7.77
N ARG A 127 -3.80 -26.00 -8.84
CA ARG A 127 -2.36 -26.31 -8.75
C ARG A 127 -1.53 -25.10 -8.32
N ARG A 128 -1.85 -23.89 -8.81
CA ARG A 128 -1.19 -22.65 -8.39
C ARG A 128 -1.46 -22.38 -6.91
N ALA A 129 -2.69 -22.58 -6.43
CA ALA A 129 -3.04 -22.43 -5.02
C ALA A 129 -2.30 -23.44 -4.13
N ALA A 130 -2.34 -24.73 -4.44
CA ALA A 130 -1.63 -25.76 -3.68
C ALA A 130 -0.10 -25.56 -3.69
N ARG A 131 0.46 -25.09 -4.82
CA ARG A 131 1.88 -24.70 -4.90
C ARG A 131 2.19 -23.52 -4.00
N LYS A 132 1.33 -22.49 -4.00
CA LYS A 132 1.49 -21.31 -3.16
C LYS A 132 1.45 -21.67 -1.68
N GLU A 133 0.44 -22.43 -1.24
CA GLU A 133 0.33 -22.92 0.14
C GLU A 133 1.58 -23.70 0.56
N TRP A 134 2.07 -24.60 -0.29
CA TRP A 134 3.30 -25.33 0.00
C TRP A 134 4.51 -24.40 0.15
N ILE A 135 4.71 -23.46 -0.78
CA ILE A 135 5.83 -22.51 -0.71
C ILE A 135 5.69 -21.62 0.53
N ASP A 136 4.48 -21.16 0.85
CA ASP A 136 4.21 -20.30 2.00
C ASP A 136 4.49 -21.05 3.31
N THR A 137 4.16 -22.35 3.42
CA THR A 137 4.52 -23.16 4.60
C THR A 137 6.03 -23.28 4.78
N VAL A 138 6.79 -23.42 3.69
CA VAL A 138 8.26 -23.44 3.75
C VAL A 138 8.80 -22.07 4.16
N ARG A 139 8.27 -20.98 3.60
CA ARG A 139 8.66 -19.61 3.96
C ARG A 139 8.34 -19.28 5.40
N GLU A 140 7.21 -19.76 5.92
CA GLU A 140 6.81 -19.60 7.32
C GLU A 140 7.79 -20.32 8.24
N LEU A 141 8.15 -21.58 7.93
CA LEU A 141 9.16 -22.33 8.66
C LEU A 141 10.51 -21.58 8.67
N VAL A 142 10.96 -21.12 7.51
CA VAL A 142 12.22 -20.36 7.37
C VAL A 142 12.13 -19.05 8.16
N GLY A 143 10.99 -18.38 8.12
CA GLY A 143 10.72 -17.17 8.91
C GLY A 143 10.78 -17.44 10.42
N PHE A 144 10.23 -18.56 10.88
CA PHE A 144 10.29 -18.99 12.28
C PHE A 144 11.72 -19.27 12.73
N VAL A 145 12.51 -19.95 11.90
CA VAL A 145 13.93 -20.22 12.16
C VAL A 145 14.73 -18.91 12.18
N ARG A 146 14.53 -18.03 11.19
CA ARG A 146 15.19 -16.73 11.09
C ARG A 146 14.93 -15.85 12.31
N LYS A 147 13.69 -15.84 12.82
CA LYS A 147 13.31 -15.09 14.03
C LYS A 147 14.02 -15.59 15.29
N ARG A 148 14.38 -16.88 15.36
CA ARG A 148 15.07 -17.49 16.50
C ARG A 148 16.59 -17.52 16.38
N ASP A 149 17.13 -17.29 15.18
CA ASP A 149 18.56 -17.35 14.94
C ASP A 149 19.28 -16.15 15.59
N LYS A 150 20.09 -16.43 16.62
CA LYS A 150 20.87 -15.41 17.34
C LYS A 150 21.84 -14.65 16.44
N ARG A 151 22.35 -15.28 15.36
CA ARG A 151 23.25 -14.63 14.40
C ARG A 151 22.51 -13.52 13.65
N VAL A 152 21.27 -13.81 13.25
CA VAL A 152 20.40 -12.85 12.56
C VAL A 152 19.94 -11.76 13.53
N ALA A 153 19.56 -12.12 14.75
CA ALA A 153 19.15 -11.15 15.77
C ALA A 153 20.25 -10.13 16.07
N ARG A 154 21.51 -10.58 16.20
CA ARG A 154 22.66 -9.69 16.38
C ARG A 154 22.83 -8.74 15.20
N ALA A 155 22.81 -9.27 13.97
CA ALA A 155 22.96 -8.46 12.76
C ALA A 155 21.81 -7.44 12.61
N GLN A 156 20.57 -7.82 12.97
CA GLN A 156 19.42 -6.91 12.96
C GLN A 156 19.53 -5.80 14.01
N ALA A 157 20.03 -6.11 15.20
CA ALA A 157 20.25 -5.11 16.25
C ALA A 157 21.33 -4.10 15.83
N GLU A 158 22.42 -4.58 15.22
CA GLU A 158 23.49 -3.72 14.69
C GLU A 158 22.99 -2.81 13.56
N GLU A 159 22.23 -3.36 12.61
CA GLU A 159 21.61 -2.59 11.52
C GLU A 159 20.61 -1.56 12.06
N ALA A 160 19.78 -1.95 13.03
CA ALA A 160 18.81 -1.05 13.65
C ALA A 160 19.50 0.09 14.40
N ALA A 161 20.59 -0.19 15.13
CA ALA A 161 21.40 0.84 15.78
C ALA A 161 22.05 1.79 14.75
N ARG A 162 22.58 1.25 13.65
CA ARG A 162 23.14 2.06 12.55
C ARG A 162 22.09 2.95 11.90
N ARG A 163 20.89 2.42 11.68
CA ARG A 163 19.77 3.20 11.13
C ARG A 163 19.30 4.28 12.10
N ALA A 164 19.14 3.95 13.38
CA ALA A 164 18.77 4.92 14.41
C ALA A 164 19.80 6.05 14.56
N ALA A 165 21.10 5.74 14.43
CA ALA A 165 22.15 6.76 14.43
C ALA A 165 22.03 7.72 13.24
N ARG A 166 21.80 7.18 12.03
CA ARG A 166 21.58 8.01 10.82
C ARG A 166 20.31 8.85 10.92
N GLU A 167 19.24 8.28 11.45
CA GLU A 167 17.98 9.01 11.66
C GLU A 167 18.15 10.13 12.71
N ALA A 168 18.92 9.89 13.78
CA ALA A 168 19.22 10.90 14.79
C ALA A 168 20.04 12.07 14.21
N GLU A 169 21.09 11.76 13.42
CA GLU A 169 21.90 12.76 12.72
C GLU A 169 21.06 13.60 11.73
N ASP A 170 20.17 12.94 10.97
CA ASP A 170 19.25 13.62 10.06
C ASP A 170 18.26 14.52 10.79
N GLN A 171 17.77 14.09 11.96
CA GLN A 171 16.88 14.89 12.79
C GLN A 171 17.60 16.09 13.40
N GLU A 172 18.84 15.92 13.86
CA GLU A 172 19.66 17.02 14.38
C GLU A 172 19.94 18.06 13.28
N ARG A 173 20.35 17.61 12.09
CA ARG A 173 20.57 18.50 10.94
C ARG A 173 19.32 19.30 10.59
N ARG A 174 18.14 18.65 10.56
CA ARG A 174 16.86 19.32 10.28
C ARG A 174 16.46 20.32 11.37
N ARG A 175 16.77 20.03 12.64
CA ARG A 175 16.54 20.96 13.76
C ARG A 175 17.45 22.17 13.66
N ALA A 176 18.74 21.97 13.44
CA ALA A 176 19.71 23.04 13.24
C ALA A 176 19.35 23.93 12.05
N GLU A 177 18.92 23.34 10.92
CA GLU A 177 18.46 24.10 9.76
C GLU A 177 17.21 24.94 10.07
N ARG A 178 16.25 24.38 10.81
CA ARG A 178 15.05 25.11 11.25
C ARG A 178 15.42 26.26 12.17
N GLU A 179 16.26 26.02 13.17
CA GLU A 179 16.72 27.05 14.10
C GLU A 179 17.49 28.16 13.37
N ALA A 180 18.39 27.81 12.44
CA ALA A 180 19.09 28.79 11.61
C ALA A 180 18.13 29.59 10.72
N ARG A 181 17.08 28.97 10.18
CA ARG A 181 16.04 29.68 9.40
C ARG A 181 15.24 30.64 10.28
N LEU A 182 14.87 30.23 11.49
CA LEU A 182 14.16 31.08 12.45
C LEU A 182 15.05 32.24 12.92
N ALA A 183 16.34 31.98 13.19
CA ALA A 183 17.31 33.03 13.55
C ALA A 183 17.49 34.05 12.43
N LYS A 184 17.64 33.61 11.18
CA LYS A 184 17.69 34.50 10.01
C LYS A 184 16.41 35.31 9.82
N ALA A 185 15.25 34.70 10.08
CA ALA A 185 13.97 35.42 10.02
C ALA A 185 13.83 36.45 11.15
N ALA A 186 14.41 36.20 12.33
CA ALA A 186 14.41 37.14 13.45
C ALA A 186 15.44 38.27 13.29
N GLU A 187 16.57 38.01 12.60
CA GLU A 187 17.58 39.01 12.27
C GLU A 187 17.19 39.88 11.07
N TYR A 188 16.23 39.43 10.26
CA TYR A 188 15.72 40.22 9.14
C TYR A 188 15.00 41.47 9.66
N GLU A 189 15.65 42.61 9.49
CA GLU A 189 15.07 43.92 9.75
C GLU A 189 14.50 44.48 8.44
N ASP A 190 13.21 44.83 8.44
CA ASP A 190 12.53 45.35 7.25
C ASP A 190 13.16 46.67 6.80
N ALA A 191 13.33 46.82 5.48
CA ALA A 191 13.91 48.03 4.89
C ALA A 191 13.04 49.27 5.19
N ASP A 192 13.66 50.44 5.35
CA ASP A 192 13.00 51.67 5.81
C ASP A 192 11.81 52.12 4.94
N TRP A 193 11.75 51.74 3.67
CA TRP A 193 10.61 52.01 2.78
C TRP A 193 9.38 51.13 3.05
N ILE A 194 9.54 49.94 3.65
CA ILE A 194 8.46 49.05 4.13
C ILE A 194 7.94 49.57 5.48
N ARG A 195 8.86 49.97 6.37
CA ARG A 195 8.53 50.56 7.68
C ARG A 195 7.78 51.89 7.56
N SER A 196 8.06 52.67 6.51
CA SER A 196 7.46 54.00 6.29
C SER A 196 6.03 53.95 5.70
N SER A 197 5.57 52.80 5.17
CA SER A 197 4.20 52.66 4.65
C SER A 197 3.15 52.28 5.71
N GLU A 198 3.56 52.06 6.96
CA GLU A 198 2.67 51.59 8.05
C GLU A 198 2.20 52.72 9.00
N ALA A 199 2.31 53.99 8.59
CA ALA A 199 1.72 55.11 9.32
C ALA A 199 0.25 55.30 8.90
N PRO A 200 -0.74 55.25 9.83
CA PRO A 200 -2.10 55.67 9.51
C PRO A 200 -2.14 57.20 9.50
N GLY A 201 -1.84 57.77 8.33
CA GLY A 201 -1.83 59.21 8.11
C GLY A 201 -2.34 59.52 6.72
N ASP A 202 -3.55 60.04 6.69
CA ASP A 202 -4.13 60.82 5.60
C ASP A 202 -3.08 61.76 4.97
N GLY A 203 -2.96 61.69 3.65
CA GLY A 203 -1.92 62.39 2.92
C GLY A 203 -2.22 62.39 1.43
N GLU A 204 -3.28 63.09 1.06
CA GLU A 204 -3.61 63.50 -0.29
C GLU A 204 -2.39 64.18 -0.94
N TYR A 205 -1.78 63.55 -1.94
CA TYR A 205 -0.90 64.21 -2.89
C TYR A 205 -1.38 63.91 -4.30
N SER A 206 -2.12 64.89 -4.81
CA SER A 206 -2.51 65.07 -6.20
C SER A 206 -1.29 65.41 -7.05
N GLY A 207 -1.16 64.77 -8.21
CA GLY A 207 -0.47 65.34 -9.37
C GLY A 207 0.45 64.40 -10.12
N ASP A 208 -0.12 63.58 -11.00
CA ASP A 208 0.32 63.46 -12.39
C ASP A 208 -0.87 63.02 -13.25
N GLU A 209 -1.24 63.87 -14.20
CA GLU A 209 -2.33 63.63 -15.14
C GLU A 209 -1.88 62.64 -16.23
N GLN A 210 -2.54 61.48 -16.26
CA GLN A 210 -3.05 60.76 -17.44
C GLN A 210 -2.03 60.56 -18.59
N GLU A 211 -1.56 59.34 -18.81
CA GLU A 211 -2.37 58.29 -19.45
C GLU A 211 -1.96 56.91 -18.90
N GLU A 212 -2.35 56.60 -17.66
CA GLU A 212 -2.28 55.24 -17.14
C GLU A 212 -3.49 54.47 -17.65
N GLU A 213 -3.28 53.75 -18.74
CA GLU A 213 -4.17 52.72 -19.26
C GLU A 213 -4.63 51.84 -18.09
N GLU A 214 -5.91 51.92 -17.71
CA GLU A 214 -6.54 51.19 -16.62
C GLU A 214 -6.38 49.68 -16.88
N MET A 215 -5.26 49.13 -16.43
CA MET A 215 -4.90 47.74 -16.67
C MET A 215 -5.76 46.89 -15.73
N GLU A 216 -6.88 46.41 -16.26
CA GLU A 216 -7.81 45.53 -15.55
C GLU A 216 -7.05 44.33 -14.94
N VAL A 217 -6.88 44.34 -13.63
CA VAL A 217 -6.15 43.29 -12.89
C VAL A 217 -7.09 42.11 -12.73
N HIS A 218 -6.80 41.00 -13.41
CA HIS A 218 -7.64 39.80 -13.37
C HIS A 218 -7.17 38.86 -12.25
N GLU A 219 -7.85 38.85 -11.11
CA GLU A 219 -7.50 37.99 -9.97
C GLU A 219 -8.54 36.90 -9.66
N CYS A 220 -8.08 35.84 -9.00
CA CYS A 220 -8.91 34.74 -8.54
C CYS A 220 -8.86 34.59 -7.02
N VAL A 221 -9.93 35.01 -6.35
CA VAL A 221 -10.07 35.04 -4.87
C VAL A 221 -9.98 33.66 -4.21
N VAL A 222 -10.32 32.59 -4.94
CA VAL A 222 -10.28 31.22 -4.40
C VAL A 222 -8.84 30.69 -4.30
N CYS A 223 -7.95 31.30 -5.06
CA CYS A 223 -6.68 30.73 -5.45
C CYS A 223 -5.52 31.70 -5.28
N ASP A 224 -5.81 32.92 -4.81
CA ASP A 224 -4.93 34.08 -4.63
C ASP A 224 -3.92 34.22 -5.77
N LYS A 225 -4.42 34.17 -7.00
CA LYS A 225 -3.61 34.26 -8.22
C LYS A 225 -4.06 35.43 -9.08
N VAL A 226 -3.10 36.29 -9.41
CA VAL A 226 -3.26 37.40 -10.35
C VAL A 226 -2.81 36.96 -11.75
N PHE A 227 -3.63 37.31 -12.75
CA PHE A 227 -3.43 36.97 -14.15
C PHE A 227 -3.32 38.24 -14.99
N ARG A 228 -2.58 38.16 -16.09
CA ARG A 228 -2.32 39.31 -16.98
C ARG A 228 -3.39 39.50 -18.05
N SER A 229 -4.38 38.61 -18.12
CA SER A 229 -5.44 38.65 -19.13
C SER A 229 -6.66 37.85 -18.68
N GLU A 230 -7.84 38.36 -19.00
CA GLU A 230 -9.13 37.72 -18.75
C GLU A 230 -9.18 36.28 -19.28
N LYS A 231 -8.58 36.03 -20.44
CA LYS A 231 -8.52 34.69 -21.06
C LYS A 231 -7.75 33.69 -20.19
N GLN A 232 -6.71 34.15 -19.48
CA GLN A 232 -5.91 33.33 -18.58
C GLN A 232 -6.67 33.02 -17.29
N LEU A 233 -7.39 34.01 -16.75
CA LEU A 233 -8.27 33.83 -15.59
C LEU A 233 -9.39 32.83 -15.90
N ARG A 234 -10.09 32.97 -17.03
CA ARG A 234 -11.16 32.05 -17.45
C ARG A 234 -10.68 30.60 -17.66
N ASN A 235 -9.45 30.42 -18.13
CA ASN A 235 -8.86 29.08 -18.23
C ASN A 235 -8.49 28.52 -16.85
N HIS A 236 -8.00 29.38 -15.94
CA HIS A 236 -7.73 29.00 -14.56
C HIS A 236 -9.00 28.54 -13.84
N GLU A 237 -10.11 29.28 -13.99
CA GLU A 237 -11.43 28.98 -13.41
C GLU A 237 -11.98 27.62 -13.87
N ARG A 238 -11.69 27.22 -15.11
CA ARG A 238 -12.11 25.92 -15.66
C ARG A 238 -11.15 24.78 -15.32
N SER A 239 -9.99 25.07 -14.73
CA SER A 239 -9.02 24.04 -14.40
C SER A 239 -9.46 23.23 -13.19
N LYS A 240 -9.13 21.94 -13.20
CA LYS A 240 -9.41 21.00 -12.10
C LYS A 240 -8.96 21.50 -10.73
N LYS A 241 -7.81 22.20 -10.68
CA LYS A 241 -7.25 22.74 -9.44
C LYS A 241 -8.11 23.85 -8.83
N HIS A 242 -8.67 24.74 -9.66
CA HIS A 242 -9.55 25.81 -9.18
C HIS A 242 -10.90 25.25 -8.72
N THR A 243 -11.47 24.31 -9.47
CA THR A 243 -12.75 23.68 -9.09
C THR A 243 -12.66 22.88 -7.79
N GLU A 244 -11.53 22.22 -7.54
CA GLU A 244 -11.29 21.51 -6.28
C GLU A 244 -11.13 22.49 -5.11
N ALA A 245 -10.40 23.59 -5.31
CA ALA A 245 -10.27 24.66 -4.32
C ALA A 245 -11.63 25.34 -4.01
N LEU A 246 -12.44 25.60 -5.04
CA LEU A 246 -13.80 26.13 -4.90
C LEU A 246 -14.71 25.21 -4.08
N ALA A 247 -14.65 23.90 -4.34
CA ALA A 247 -15.45 22.92 -3.61
C ALA A 247 -15.04 22.85 -2.13
N ALA A 248 -13.73 22.89 -1.86
CA ALA A 248 -13.21 22.92 -0.48
C ALA A 248 -13.66 24.19 0.26
N LEU A 249 -13.58 25.36 -0.38
CA LEU A 249 -14.01 26.63 0.22
C LEU A 249 -15.52 26.63 0.51
N ARG A 250 -16.35 26.09 -0.39
CA ARG A 250 -17.80 25.96 -0.17
C ARG A 250 -18.13 25.05 1.01
N ALA A 251 -17.43 23.91 1.13
CA ALA A 251 -17.63 22.98 2.24
C ALA A 251 -17.25 23.61 3.59
N MET A 252 -16.17 24.40 3.64
CA MET A 252 -15.79 25.14 4.85
C MET A 252 -16.84 26.18 5.25
N MET A 253 -17.37 26.94 4.29
CA MET A 253 -18.44 27.92 4.57
C MET A 253 -19.73 27.26 5.05
N GLU A 254 -20.12 26.12 4.48
CA GLU A 254 -21.31 25.36 4.91
C GLU A 254 -21.15 24.78 6.32
N GLU A 255 -19.95 24.30 6.67
CA GLU A 255 -19.63 23.85 8.02
C GLU A 255 -19.67 24.99 9.04
N GLU A 256 -19.12 26.17 8.70
CA GLU A 256 -19.20 27.37 9.53
C GLU A 256 -20.64 27.89 9.70
N GLU A 257 -21.44 27.89 8.63
CA GLU A 257 -22.86 28.27 8.68
C GLU A 257 -23.67 27.29 9.53
N ALA A 258 -23.41 25.99 9.44
CA ALA A 258 -24.02 24.98 10.30
C ALA A 258 -23.60 25.16 11.78
N ALA A 259 -22.35 25.57 12.03
CA ALA A 259 -21.86 25.86 13.38
C ALA A 259 -22.49 27.13 13.98
N LEU A 260 -22.72 28.18 13.18
CA LEU A 260 -23.32 29.44 13.63
C LEU A 260 -24.85 29.42 13.66
N GLY A 261 -25.50 28.67 12.75
CA GLY A 261 -26.96 28.48 12.70
C GLY A 261 -27.54 27.70 13.87
N GLY A 262 -26.69 27.06 14.69
CA GLY A 262 -27.08 26.35 15.90
C GLY A 262 -27.38 27.23 17.12
N LEU A 263 -27.23 28.57 17.03
CA LEU A 263 -27.45 29.51 18.15
C LEU A 263 -28.56 30.53 17.92
N GLY A 264 -29.47 30.29 16.96
CA GLY A 264 -30.57 31.20 16.60
C GLY A 264 -31.96 30.56 16.65
N GLY A 265 -32.32 29.91 17.76
CA GLY A 265 -33.70 29.50 18.04
C GLY A 265 -34.45 30.60 18.80
N GLY A 266 -35.22 31.43 18.09
CA GLY A 266 -36.13 32.41 18.65
C GLY A 266 -37.29 32.67 17.70
N ASP A 267 -38.40 31.98 17.93
CA ASP A 267 -39.71 32.19 17.32
C ASP A 267 -40.13 33.66 17.33
N GLY A 268 -40.59 34.13 16.18
CA GLY A 268 -41.19 35.44 15.96
C GLY A 268 -42.02 35.42 14.69
N ASP A 269 -43.17 34.74 14.78
CA ASP A 269 -44.30 34.91 13.87
C ASP A 269 -44.71 36.39 13.86
N ASP A 270 -44.56 37.06 12.71
CA ASP A 270 -45.39 38.20 12.32
C ASP A 270 -45.29 38.37 10.80
N GLY A 271 -46.40 38.08 10.12
CA GLY A 271 -46.50 38.10 8.68
C GLY A 271 -46.38 39.50 8.09
N ASP A 272 -45.75 39.59 6.92
CA ASP A 272 -46.17 40.55 5.91
C ASP A 272 -45.99 39.95 4.52
N ALA A 273 -47.12 39.71 3.88
CA ALA A 273 -47.24 39.25 2.51
C ALA A 273 -47.14 40.47 1.59
N ILE A 274 -45.93 40.82 1.16
CA ILE A 274 -45.76 41.81 0.10
C ILE A 274 -45.75 41.10 -1.26
N MET A 275 -46.96 40.87 -1.77
CA MET A 275 -47.24 40.61 -3.18
C MET A 275 -46.90 41.83 -4.02
N TYR A 276 -45.77 41.82 -4.72
CA TYR A 276 -45.60 42.65 -5.93
C TYR A 276 -45.53 41.76 -7.16
N GLY A 277 -46.72 41.45 -7.67
CA GLY A 277 -46.92 41.08 -9.07
C GLY A 277 -47.18 42.34 -9.90
N SER A 278 -46.36 42.55 -10.92
CA SER A 278 -46.62 43.29 -12.18
C SER A 278 -45.25 43.48 -12.87
N GLY A 279 -45.02 43.19 -14.14
CA GLY A 279 -45.89 42.83 -15.24
C GLY A 279 -45.00 42.64 -16.48
N ALA A 280 -45.56 41.94 -17.45
CA ALA A 280 -44.96 41.59 -18.73
C ALA A 280 -44.37 42.77 -19.53
N THR A 281 -43.31 42.50 -20.29
CA THR A 281 -43.21 42.95 -21.71
C THR A 281 -42.40 41.95 -22.54
N ALA A 282 -42.85 41.81 -23.79
CA ALA A 282 -42.53 40.78 -24.76
C ALA A 282 -41.42 41.17 -25.76
N ARG A 283 -40.97 40.17 -26.55
CA ARG A 283 -40.30 40.23 -27.88
C ARG A 283 -38.89 40.86 -27.90
N VAL A 284 -37.95 40.46 -28.74
CA VAL A 284 -37.94 39.82 -30.08
C VAL A 284 -36.88 38.72 -30.12
#